data_AF-A0A7Y6UDJ7-F1
#
_entry.id   AF-A0A7Y6UDJ7-F1
#
_cell.length_a   1.000
_cell.length_b   1.000
_cell.length_c   1.000
_cell.angle_alpha   90.00
_cell.angle_beta   90.00
_cell.angle_gamma   90.00
#
_symmetry.space_group_name_H-M   'P 1'
#
loop_
_entity.id
_entity.type
_entity.pdbx_description
1 polymer ?
#
loop_
_entity_poly.entity_id
_entity_poly.type
_entity_poly.pdbx_seq_one_letter_code
_entity_poly.pdbx_strand_id
1 'polypeptide(L)'
;MSTHGIDGVLIETHNWGKSVAFWQGLGYVLEFETDHHSGQLRHPDGGPYVFIAERPPEQPLQVVLGLRVDAATEFKPPRAGSVKRRFTRQHWGSLQMLLADPDGRVLGIEAPAPKRPRRKATKRRK
;
A
#
# COMPACT_ATOMS: atom_id res chain seq x y z
N MET A 1 4.59 -8.20 -17.79
CA MET A 1 5.01 -6.79 -17.96
C MET A 1 5.84 -6.37 -16.75
N SER A 2 6.73 -5.39 -16.90
CA SER A 2 7.43 -4.74 -15.79
C SER A 2 6.48 -3.79 -15.04
N THR A 3 6.91 -3.30 -13.88
CA THR A 3 6.16 -2.33 -13.06
C THR A 3 6.18 -0.93 -13.65
N HIS A 4 5.26 -0.06 -13.22
CA HIS A 4 5.20 1.37 -13.57
C HIS A 4 6.09 2.27 -12.69
N GLY A 5 7.12 1.71 -12.08
CA GLY A 5 7.97 2.39 -11.10
C GLY A 5 7.37 2.42 -9.69
N ILE A 6 7.99 3.24 -8.83
CA ILE A 6 7.56 3.46 -7.44
C ILE A 6 6.31 4.35 -7.46
N ASP A 7 5.19 3.80 -7.02
CA ASP A 7 3.90 4.49 -6.91
C ASP A 7 3.74 5.15 -5.53
N GLY A 8 4.30 4.51 -4.49
CA GLY A 8 4.29 5.03 -3.13
C GLY A 8 5.32 4.37 -2.22
N VAL A 9 5.49 4.94 -1.04
CA VAL A 9 6.28 4.37 0.05
C VAL A 9 5.35 4.11 1.22
N LEU A 10 5.30 2.86 1.67
CA LEU A 10 4.57 2.47 2.85
C LEU A 10 5.54 2.49 4.02
N ILE A 11 5.24 3.29 5.03
CA ILE A 11 6.04 3.39 6.25
C ILE A 11 5.19 3.06 7.45
N GLU A 12 5.82 2.50 8.45
CA GLU A 12 5.20 2.25 9.74
C GLU A 12 5.72 3.25 10.78
N THR A 13 4.89 3.53 11.78
CA THR A 13 5.24 4.41 12.89
C THR A 13 4.72 3.85 14.21
N HIS A 14 5.26 4.30 15.33
CA HIS A 14 4.68 4.09 16.66
C HIS A 14 3.86 5.29 17.13
N ASN A 15 3.81 6.38 16.35
CA ASN A 15 3.06 7.57 16.69
C ASN A 15 2.56 8.30 15.43
N TRP A 16 1.30 8.05 15.09
CA TRP A 16 0.57 8.60 13.96
C TRP A 16 0.61 10.12 13.96
N GLY A 17 0.16 10.76 15.04
CA GLY A 17 0.07 12.22 15.11
C GLY A 17 1.41 12.91 14.87
N LYS A 18 2.48 12.42 15.50
CA LYS A 18 3.84 12.96 15.29
C LYS A 18 4.36 12.70 13.88
N SER A 19 4.09 11.53 13.30
CA SER A 19 4.51 11.22 11.94
C SER A 19 3.78 12.07 10.91
N VAL A 20 2.46 12.21 11.00
CA VAL A 20 1.69 13.09 10.10
C VAL A 20 2.20 14.52 10.18
N ALA A 21 2.38 15.06 11.40
CA ALA A 21 2.90 16.41 11.60
C ALA A 21 4.30 16.59 11.00
N PHE A 22 5.18 15.59 11.14
CA PHE A 22 6.52 15.61 10.53
C PHE A 22 6.44 15.73 9.00
N TRP A 23 5.63 14.88 8.35
CA TRP A 23 5.50 14.91 6.88
C TRP A 23 4.80 16.17 6.39
N GLN A 24 3.81 16.69 7.12
CA GLN A 24 3.19 17.98 6.83
C GLN A 24 4.21 19.13 6.92
N GLY A 25 5.12 19.09 7.91
CA GLY A 25 6.23 20.03 8.01
C GLY A 25 7.20 19.99 6.81
N LEU A 26 7.23 18.88 6.07
CA LEU A 26 7.98 18.72 4.81
C LEU A 26 7.17 19.11 3.56
N GLY A 27 5.95 19.63 3.72
CA GLY A 27 5.10 20.07 2.60
C GLY A 27 4.11 19.02 2.08
N TYR A 28 4.03 17.84 2.70
CA TYR A 28 3.01 16.85 2.33
C TYR A 28 1.64 17.22 2.87
N VAL A 29 0.59 16.83 2.14
CA VAL A 29 -0.81 17.01 2.52
C VAL A 29 -1.43 15.65 2.77
N LEU A 30 -2.17 15.52 3.88
CA LEU A 30 -2.96 14.33 4.18
C LEU A 30 -4.17 14.28 3.23
N GLU A 31 -4.20 13.27 2.35
CA GLU A 31 -5.30 13.09 1.38
C GLU A 31 -6.48 12.36 2.02
N PHE A 32 -6.19 11.34 2.83
CA PHE A 32 -7.18 10.64 3.62
C PHE A 32 -6.53 9.96 4.82
N GLU A 33 -7.35 9.73 5.85
CA GLU A 33 -7.03 8.86 6.97
C GLU A 33 -8.10 7.78 7.13
N THR A 34 -7.71 6.73 7.83
CA THR A 34 -8.56 5.62 8.24
C THR A 34 -8.86 5.74 9.73
N ASP A 35 -9.86 5.01 10.19
CA ASP A 35 -10.23 4.85 11.61
C ASP A 35 -9.23 4.01 12.43
N HIS A 36 -8.04 3.69 11.87
CA HIS A 36 -7.02 2.83 12.48
C HIS A 36 -5.63 3.47 12.51
N HIS A 37 -5.54 4.80 12.66
CA HIS A 37 -4.26 5.55 12.70
C HIS A 37 -3.35 5.23 11.51
N SER A 38 -3.96 5.18 10.32
CA SER A 38 -3.24 5.04 9.06
C SER A 38 -3.84 5.93 7.99
N GLY A 39 -3.07 6.31 6.99
CA GLY A 39 -3.54 7.19 5.94
C GLY A 39 -2.46 7.52 4.91
N GLN A 40 -2.89 8.24 3.87
CA GLN A 40 -2.04 8.59 2.73
C GLN A 40 -1.80 10.08 2.70
N LEU A 41 -0.55 10.45 2.46
CA LEU A 41 -0.12 11.81 2.21
C LEU A 41 0.48 11.93 0.80
N ARG A 42 0.34 13.11 0.20
CA ARG A 42 0.98 13.47 -1.06
C ARG A 42 1.64 14.83 -0.99
N HIS A 43 2.77 14.96 -1.67
CA HIS A 43 3.36 16.26 -1.92
C HIS A 43 2.63 16.94 -3.10
N PRO A 44 2.22 18.21 -3.00
CA PRO A 44 1.51 18.93 -4.07
C PRO A 44 2.28 18.97 -5.41
N ASP A 45 3.61 19.01 -5.35
CA ASP A 45 4.48 19.00 -6.54
C ASP A 45 4.58 17.62 -7.22
N GLY A 46 3.91 16.61 -6.68
CA GLY A 46 3.84 15.25 -7.23
C GLY A 46 4.86 14.28 -6.61
N GLY A 47 5.12 13.19 -7.32
CA GLY A 47 5.93 12.07 -6.85
C GLY A 47 5.12 10.95 -6.17
N PRO A 48 5.82 9.96 -5.58
CA PRO A 48 5.17 8.85 -4.89
C PRO A 48 4.38 9.34 -3.67
N TYR A 49 3.24 8.69 -3.39
CA TYR A 49 2.54 8.95 -2.13
C TYR A 49 3.29 8.35 -0.95
N VAL A 50 3.03 8.85 0.26
CA VAL A 50 3.49 8.23 1.52
C VAL A 50 2.27 7.68 2.23
N PHE A 51 2.23 6.37 2.45
CA PHE A 51 1.21 5.75 3.29
C PHE A 51 1.82 5.43 4.64
N ILE A 52 1.22 5.94 5.72
CA ILE A 52 1.71 5.73 7.08
C ILE A 52 0.73 4.82 7.81
N ALA A 53 1.22 3.82 8.53
CA ALA A 53 0.41 2.99 9.43
C ALA A 53 1.04 2.91 10.82
N GLU A 54 0.26 3.22 11.86
CA GLU A 54 0.70 3.02 13.23
C GLU A 54 0.75 1.53 13.61
N ARG A 55 1.81 1.13 14.32
CA ARG A 55 2.05 -0.22 14.83
C ARG A 55 2.30 -0.20 16.34
N PRO A 56 1.91 -1.27 17.06
CA PRO A 56 2.25 -1.44 18.47
C PRO A 56 3.75 -1.24 18.73
N PRO A 57 4.15 -0.64 19.85
CA PRO A 57 5.55 -0.32 20.19
C PRO A 57 6.53 -1.51 20.13
N GLU A 58 6.01 -2.73 20.27
CA GLU A 58 6.82 -3.95 20.32
C GLU A 58 7.15 -4.50 18.92
N GLN A 59 6.54 -3.95 17.86
CA GLN A 59 6.75 -4.40 16.48
C GLN A 59 7.85 -3.58 15.80
N PRO A 60 8.86 -4.21 15.17
CA PRO A 60 9.85 -3.47 14.41
C PRO A 60 9.19 -2.77 13.22
N LEU A 61 9.38 -1.46 13.11
CA LEU A 61 8.84 -0.66 12.01
C LEU A 61 9.47 -1.04 10.67
N GLN A 62 8.64 -1.01 9.63
CA GLN A 62 9.06 -1.29 8.27
C GLN A 62 8.92 -0.08 7.34
N VAL A 63 9.77 -0.07 6.31
CA VAL A 63 9.64 0.79 5.13
C VAL A 63 9.57 -0.14 3.92
N VAL A 64 8.52 -0.01 3.12
CA VAL A 64 8.25 -0.85 1.95
C VAL A 64 8.00 0.03 0.74
N LEU A 65 8.78 -0.16 -0.31
CA LEU A 65 8.53 0.48 -1.59
C LEU A 65 7.33 -0.19 -2.28
N GLY A 66 6.32 0.60 -2.63
CA GLY A 66 5.16 0.18 -3.38
C GLY A 66 5.35 0.44 -4.87
N LEU A 67 5.35 -0.62 -5.68
CA LEU A 67 5.44 -0.56 -7.13
C LEU A 67 4.11 -1.00 -7.74
N ARG A 68 3.68 -0.32 -8.80
CA ARG A 68 2.38 -0.58 -9.43
C ARG A 68 2.48 -1.46 -10.67
N VAL A 69 1.48 -2.31 -10.86
CA VAL A 69 1.23 -3.09 -12.09
C VAL A 69 -0.23 -2.99 -12.50
N ASP A 70 -0.53 -3.20 -13.79
CA ASP A 70 -1.90 -3.09 -14.31
C ASP A 70 -2.81 -4.23 -13.83
N ALA A 71 -2.27 -5.45 -13.76
CA ALA A 71 -3.02 -6.65 -13.42
C ALA A 71 -2.18 -7.68 -12.66
N ALA A 72 -2.71 -8.16 -11.54
CA ALA A 72 -2.07 -9.20 -10.73
C ALA A 72 -1.85 -10.53 -11.49
N THR A 73 -2.76 -10.86 -12.41
CA THR A 73 -2.72 -12.11 -13.20
C THR A 73 -1.65 -12.13 -14.28
N GLU A 74 -1.18 -10.95 -14.70
CA GLU A 74 -0.19 -10.80 -15.78
C GLU A 74 1.22 -10.54 -15.25
N PHE A 75 1.34 -10.21 -13.97
CA PHE A 75 2.63 -9.96 -13.33
C PHE A 75 3.37 -11.28 -13.07
N LYS A 76 4.61 -11.32 -13.55
CA LYS A 76 5.54 -12.43 -13.33
C LYS A 76 6.69 -11.92 -12.46
N PRO A 77 6.87 -12.44 -11.22
CA PRO A 77 7.98 -12.05 -10.37
C PRO A 77 9.34 -12.27 -11.05
N PRO A 78 10.32 -11.38 -10.85
CA PRO A 78 11.68 -11.60 -11.36
C PRO A 78 12.31 -12.85 -10.72
N ARG A 79 13.15 -13.55 -11.49
CA ARG A 79 13.86 -14.75 -11.00
C ARG A 79 14.97 -14.41 -10.00
N ALA A 80 15.58 -13.24 -10.11
CA ALA A 80 16.66 -12.76 -9.24
C ALA A 80 16.13 -12.17 -7.92
N GLY A 81 15.25 -12.91 -7.24
CA GLY A 81 14.59 -12.48 -6.01
C GLY A 81 13.68 -13.58 -5.47
N SER A 82 12.95 -13.28 -4.39
CA SER A 82 12.04 -14.24 -3.77
C SER A 82 10.64 -13.67 -3.58
N VAL A 83 9.62 -14.52 -3.75
CA VAL A 83 8.23 -14.18 -3.42
C VAL A 83 8.01 -14.48 -1.94
N LYS A 84 7.84 -13.45 -1.11
CA LYS A 84 7.55 -13.58 0.32
C LYS A 84 6.06 -13.82 0.57
N ARG A 85 5.19 -13.15 -0.20
CA ARG A 85 3.73 -13.33 -0.15
C ARG A 85 3.15 -13.12 -1.54
N ARG A 86 2.30 -14.04 -2.02
CA ARG A 86 1.57 -13.88 -3.30
C ARG A 86 0.53 -12.75 -3.20
N PHE A 87 -0.03 -12.34 -4.34
CA PHE A 87 -1.10 -11.35 -4.37
C PHE A 87 -2.25 -11.73 -3.43
N THR A 88 -2.55 -10.84 -2.49
CA THR A 88 -3.61 -10.97 -1.50
C THR A 88 -4.37 -9.66 -1.40
N ARG A 89 -5.68 -9.74 -1.19
CA ARG A 89 -6.54 -8.55 -1.08
C ARG A 89 -6.21 -7.80 0.20
N GLN A 90 -5.99 -6.50 0.06
CA GLN A 90 -5.71 -5.60 1.16
C GLN A 90 -6.98 -4.86 1.58
N HIS A 91 -7.00 -4.39 2.82
CA HIS A 91 -8.17 -3.67 3.36
C HIS A 91 -8.37 -2.31 2.68
N TRP A 92 -7.30 -1.70 2.15
CA TRP A 92 -7.34 -0.49 1.32
C TRP A 92 -7.78 -0.74 -0.14
N GLY A 93 -8.22 -1.95 -0.48
CA GLY A 93 -8.92 -2.21 -1.73
C GLY A 93 -8.04 -2.52 -2.95
N SER A 94 -6.75 -2.77 -2.78
CA SER A 94 -5.86 -3.32 -3.81
C SER A 94 -5.56 -4.82 -3.61
N LEU A 95 -4.86 -5.42 -4.56
CA LEU A 95 -4.15 -6.69 -4.39
C LEU A 95 -2.67 -6.39 -4.21
N GLN A 96 -2.05 -6.96 -3.17
CA GLN A 96 -0.62 -6.78 -2.91
C GLN A 96 0.13 -8.11 -2.86
N MET A 97 1.26 -8.18 -3.56
CA MET A 97 2.30 -9.20 -3.43
C MET A 97 3.50 -8.60 -2.70
N LEU A 98 4.20 -9.40 -1.89
CA LEU A 98 5.50 -9.03 -1.32
C LEU A 98 6.61 -9.81 -2.00
N LEU A 99 7.59 -9.08 -2.52
CA LEU A 99 8.85 -9.61 -3.02
C LEU A 99 9.98 -9.26 -2.06
N ALA A 100 11.08 -10.00 -2.14
CA ALA A 100 12.36 -9.55 -1.61
C ALA A 100 13.43 -9.58 -2.70
N ASP A 101 14.23 -8.53 -2.74
CA ASP A 101 15.41 -8.42 -3.60
C ASP A 101 16.52 -9.41 -3.16
N PRO A 102 17.66 -9.49 -3.88
CA PRO A 102 18.77 -10.39 -3.52
C PRO A 102 19.32 -10.20 -2.11
N ASP A 103 19.20 -9.00 -1.53
CA ASP A 103 19.68 -8.69 -0.18
C ASP A 103 18.57 -8.78 0.88
N GLY A 104 17.37 -9.21 0.50
CA GLY A 104 16.25 -9.41 1.40
C GLY A 104 15.39 -8.16 1.66
N ARG A 105 15.62 -7.03 0.98
CA ARG A 105 14.77 -5.83 1.11
C ARG A 105 13.39 -6.12 0.54
N VAL A 106 12.34 -5.80 1.31
CA VAL A 106 10.96 -6.11 0.93
C VAL A 106 10.37 -5.01 0.04
N LEU A 107 9.71 -5.41 -1.04
CA LEU A 107 8.95 -4.54 -1.92
C LEU A 107 7.50 -5.02 -2.02
N GLY A 108 6.56 -4.08 -2.05
CA GLY A 108 5.15 -4.33 -2.32
C GLY A 108 4.85 -4.13 -3.81
N ILE A 109 4.28 -5.14 -4.46
CA ILE A 109 3.74 -5.01 -5.80
C ILE A 109 2.22 -4.87 -5.69
N GLU A 110 1.70 -3.75 -6.13
CA GLU A 110 0.29 -3.36 -6.04
C GLU A 110 -0.40 -3.49 -7.39
N ALA A 111 -1.56 -4.13 -7.38
CA ALA A 111 -2.45 -4.23 -8.53
C ALA A 111 -3.88 -3.81 -8.14
N PRO A 112 -4.67 -3.28 -9.08
CA PRO A 112 -6.10 -3.03 -8.85
C PRO A 112 -6.83 -4.30 -8.37
N ALA A 113 -7.63 -4.19 -7.32
CA ALA A 113 -8.51 -5.30 -6.95
C ALA A 113 -9.75 -5.34 -7.85
N PRO A 114 -10.28 -6.53 -8.16
CA PRO A 114 -11.57 -6.65 -8.83
C PRO A 114 -12.65 -5.89 -8.05
N LYS A 115 -13.49 -5.13 -8.76
CA LYS A 115 -14.66 -4.47 -8.16
C LYS A 115 -15.53 -5.55 -7.53
N ARG A 116 -15.86 -5.42 -6.24
CA ARG A 116 -16.84 -6.32 -5.59
C ARG A 116 -18.17 -6.23 -6.37
N PRO A 117 -18.77 -7.36 -6.80
CA PRO A 117 -20.07 -7.31 -7.44
C PRO A 117 -21.09 -6.68 -6.49
N ARG A 118 -21.86 -5.69 -6.98
CA ARG A 118 -22.95 -5.08 -6.21
C ARG A 118 -23.95 -6.18 -5.85
N ARG A 119 -24.18 -6.42 -4.56
CA ARG A 119 -25.28 -7.29 -4.10
C ARG A 119 -26.58 -6.74 -4.69
N LYS A 120 -27.27 -7.51 -5.54
CA LYS A 120 -28.62 -7.16 -6.00
C LYS A 120 -29.53 -7.11 -4.77
N ALA A 121 -30.19 -5.97 -4.55
CA ALA A 121 -31.18 -5.84 -3.49
C ALA A 121 -32.32 -6.83 -3.78
N THR A 122 -32.48 -7.84 -2.92
CA THR A 122 -33.63 -8.75 -2.95
C THR A 122 -34.86 -7.94 -2.58
N LYS A 123 -35.71 -7.62 -3.58
CA LYS A 123 -37.05 -7.08 -3.33
C LYS A 123 -37.83 -8.11 -2.52
N ARG A 124 -38.03 -7.86 -1.23
CA ARG A 124 -39.06 -8.55 -0.44
C ARG A 124 -40.41 -8.23 -1.07
N ARG A 125 -41.04 -9.21 -1.72
CA ARG A 125 -42.46 -9.14 -2.07
C ARG A 125 -43.25 -9.19 -0.76
N LYS A 126 -44.12 -8.21 -0.56
CA LYS A 126 -45.17 -8.23 0.48
C LYS A 126 -46.27 -9.18 0.04
#